data_AF-A0A1W9RH23-F1
#
_entry.id   AF-A0A1W9RH23-F1
#
_cell.length_a   1.000
_cell.length_b   1.000
_cell.length_c   1.000
_cell.angle_alpha   90.00
_cell.angle_beta   90.00
_cell.angle_gamma   90.00
#
_symmetry.space_group_name_H-M   'P 1'
#
loop_
_entity.id
_entity.type
_entity.pdbx_description
1 polymer ?
#
loop_
_entity_poly.entity_id
_entity_poly.type
_entity_poly.pdbx_seq_one_letter_code
_entity_poly.pdbx_strand_id
1 'polypeptide(L)'
;MEKEKKENPLIGRTMYIPRMSFSGAKLMGAAFQSAGVNAVPSPPSDSQTLELGGKYLTGDECLPERVTLGNFLKVIEDTAFDPAKSAFLLPTAGGPCLFGQYQALFKKVLKERDLLDEVLVISPTSKNGYE
;
A
#
# COMPACT_ATOMS: atom_id res chain seq x y z
N MET A 1 3.41 -25.80 23.23
CA MET A 1 2.45 -25.39 22.18
C MET A 1 3.24 -24.74 21.06
N GLU A 2 3.62 -25.54 20.07
CA GLU A 2 4.22 -25.07 18.83
C GLU A 2 3.26 -24.08 18.16
N LYS A 3 3.70 -22.84 17.97
CA LYS A 3 3.00 -21.90 17.10
C LYS A 3 3.20 -22.43 15.68
N GLU A 4 2.12 -22.89 15.03
CA GLU A 4 2.11 -23.18 13.60
C GLU A 4 2.83 -22.05 12.86
N LYS A 5 3.94 -22.36 12.19
CA LYS A 5 4.61 -21.44 11.25
C LYS A 5 3.65 -21.25 10.07
N LYS A 6 2.71 -20.31 10.18
CA LYS A 6 2.00 -19.80 9.00
C LYS A 6 3.07 -19.28 8.04
N GLU A 7 3.10 -19.84 6.83
CA GLU A 7 3.97 -19.36 5.77
C GLU A 7 3.76 -17.85 5.61
N ASN A 8 4.86 -17.09 5.56
CA ASN A 8 4.79 -15.64 5.46
C ASN A 8 4.21 -15.27 4.08
N PRO A 9 3.02 -14.65 4.00
CA PRO A 9 2.34 -14.40 2.73
C PRO A 9 3.09 -13.40 1.84
N LEU A 10 4.09 -12.71 2.38
CA LEU A 10 4.95 -11.78 1.65
C LEU A 10 6.10 -12.47 0.91
N ILE A 11 6.38 -13.75 1.16
CA ILE A 11 7.42 -14.48 0.45
C ILE A 11 7.01 -14.62 -1.03
N GLY A 12 7.93 -14.28 -1.92
CA GLY A 12 7.69 -14.26 -3.37
C GLY A 12 6.91 -13.03 -3.87
N ARG A 13 6.60 -12.06 -3.01
CA ARG A 13 5.93 -10.81 -3.38
C ARG A 13 6.84 -9.60 -3.25
N THR A 14 6.62 -8.59 -4.08
CA THR A 14 7.16 -7.24 -3.91
C THR A 14 6.14 -6.39 -3.16
N MET A 15 6.50 -5.91 -1.97
CA MET A 15 5.66 -5.02 -1.17
C MET A 15 5.97 -3.56 -1.49
N TYR A 16 4.99 -2.84 -2.02
CA TYR A 16 5.08 -1.41 -2.32
C TYR A 16 4.73 -0.58 -1.08
N ILE A 17 5.66 0.30 -0.70
CA ILE A 17 5.57 1.19 0.45
C ILE A 17 5.12 2.58 -0.02
N PRO A 18 4.12 3.20 0.61
CA PRO A 18 3.64 4.52 0.22
C PRO A 18 4.74 5.56 0.40
N ARG A 19 5.06 6.28 -0.68
CA ARG A 19 6.13 7.28 -0.72
C ARG A 19 5.68 8.65 -0.18
N MET A 20 5.19 8.70 1.07
CA MET A 20 4.85 9.97 1.73
C MET A 20 6.08 10.86 1.96
N SER A 21 7.21 10.24 2.28
CA SER A 21 8.53 10.84 2.14
C SER A 21 9.46 9.84 1.46
N PHE A 22 10.36 10.32 0.59
CA PHE A 22 11.29 9.42 -0.09
C PHE A 22 12.22 8.71 0.90
N SER A 23 12.84 9.49 1.81
CA SER A 23 13.77 8.95 2.79
C SER A 23 13.09 7.98 3.75
N GLY A 24 11.89 8.32 4.26
CA GLY A 24 11.15 7.43 5.16
C GLY A 24 10.73 6.13 4.49
N ALA A 25 10.22 6.18 3.26
CA ALA A 25 9.85 4.98 2.51
C ALA A 25 11.07 4.10 2.21
N LYS A 26 12.23 4.72 1.86
CA LYS A 26 13.47 3.99 1.61
C LYS A 26 14.02 3.31 2.87
N LEU A 27 14.00 4.00 4.01
CA LEU A 27 14.42 3.43 5.30
C LEU A 27 13.51 2.29 5.73
N MET A 28 12.19 2.45 5.58
CA MET A 28 11.21 1.41 5.86
C MET A 28 11.42 0.19 4.94
N GLY A 29 11.67 0.40 3.65
CA GLY A 29 11.99 -0.67 2.71
C GLY A 29 13.24 -1.44 3.10
N ALA A 30 14.32 -0.74 3.45
CA ALA A 30 15.55 -1.37 3.93
C ALA A 30 15.34 -2.18 5.22
N ALA A 31 14.52 -1.69 6.16
CA ALA A 31 14.18 -2.42 7.37
C ALA A 31 13.43 -3.72 7.06
N PHE A 32 12.42 -3.69 6.19
CA PHE A 32 11.70 -4.89 5.76
C PHE A 32 12.60 -5.88 5.00
N GLN A 33 13.49 -5.39 4.14
CA GLN A 33 14.45 -6.22 3.42
C GLN A 33 15.42 -6.94 4.36
N SER A 34 15.84 -6.29 5.45
CA SER A 34 16.67 -6.93 6.48
C SER A 34 15.95 -8.10 7.19
N ALA A 35 14.62 -8.09 7.18
CA ALA A 35 13.76 -9.15 7.70
C ALA A 35 13.31 -10.16 6.62
N GLY A 36 13.91 -10.12 5.41
CA GLY A 36 13.60 -11.05 4.32
C GLY A 36 12.33 -10.74 3.52
N VAL A 37 11.75 -9.54 3.68
CA VAL A 37 10.60 -9.08 2.88
C VAL A 37 11.10 -8.15 1.77
N ASN A 38 10.85 -8.52 0.51
CA ASN A 38 11.17 -7.65 -0.61
C ASN A 38 10.22 -6.44 -0.63
N ALA A 39 10.64 -5.32 -0.06
CA ALA A 39 9.83 -4.11 0.05
C ALA A 39 10.51 -2.90 -0.59
N VAL A 40 9.79 -2.19 -1.45
CA VAL A 40 10.31 -1.05 -2.22
C VAL A 40 9.38 0.16 -2.10
N PRO A 41 9.91 1.40 -2.10
CA PRO A 41 9.07 2.58 -2.22
C PRO A 41 8.23 2.54 -3.51
N SER A 42 7.00 3.05 -3.45
CA SER A 42 6.21 3.28 -4.65
C SER A 42 6.89 4.28 -5.60
N PRO A 43 6.52 4.28 -6.89
CA PRO A 43 7.07 5.19 -7.88
C PRO A 43 7.03 6.67 -7.43
N PRO A 44 7.94 7.52 -7.95
CA PRO A 44 7.87 8.95 -7.67
C PRO A 44 6.55 9.55 -8.16
N SER A 45 6.06 10.52 -7.40
CA SER A 45 4.85 11.28 -7.74
C SER A 45 5.14 12.27 -8.86
N ASP A 46 4.25 12.33 -9.83
CA ASP A 46 4.27 13.28 -10.95
C ASP A 46 2.82 13.72 -11.31
N SER A 47 2.64 14.39 -12.44
CA SER A 47 1.32 14.79 -12.91
C SER A 47 0.39 13.59 -13.14
N GLN A 48 0.94 12.47 -13.64
CA GLN A 48 0.18 11.23 -13.85
C GLN A 48 -0.33 10.68 -12.52
N THR A 49 0.46 10.73 -11.45
CA THR A 49 0.00 10.36 -10.10
C THR A 49 -1.26 11.13 -9.71
N LEU A 50 -1.29 12.44 -9.92
CA LEU A 50 -2.44 13.27 -9.57
C LEU A 50 -3.65 12.99 -10.46
N GLU A 51 -3.45 12.70 -11.74
CA GLU A 51 -4.51 12.30 -12.66
C GLU A 51 -5.14 10.97 -12.23
N LEU A 52 -4.32 9.94 -12.01
CA LEU A 52 -4.78 8.60 -11.63
C LEU A 52 -5.52 8.60 -10.30
N GLY A 53 -4.96 9.26 -9.28
CA GLY A 53 -5.66 9.41 -8.00
C GLY A 53 -6.97 10.16 -8.15
N GLY A 54 -7.02 11.19 -9.02
CA GLY A 54 -8.23 11.98 -9.26
C GLY A 54 -9.37 11.22 -9.92
N LYS A 55 -9.13 10.07 -10.56
CA LYS A 55 -10.18 9.25 -11.19
C LYS A 55 -11.13 8.60 -10.17
N TYR A 56 -10.68 8.43 -8.92
CA TYR A 56 -11.40 7.69 -7.88
C TYR A 56 -11.78 8.54 -6.67
N LEU A 57 -11.38 9.82 -6.65
CA LEU A 57 -11.55 10.74 -5.53
C LEU A 57 -12.47 11.89 -5.90
N THR A 58 -13.27 12.35 -4.94
CA THR A 58 -14.20 13.48 -5.15
C THR A 58 -13.56 14.83 -4.84
N GLY A 59 -12.41 14.82 -4.16
CA GLY A 59 -11.70 16.03 -3.74
C GLY A 59 -11.94 16.42 -2.28
N ASP A 60 -12.78 15.66 -1.56
CA ASP A 60 -12.94 15.78 -0.11
C ASP A 60 -11.78 15.11 0.65
N GLU A 61 -11.04 14.22 -0.02
CA GLU A 61 -9.89 13.54 0.53
C GLU A 61 -8.64 14.44 0.53
N CYS A 62 -7.79 14.24 1.54
CA CYS A 62 -6.55 15.00 1.63
C CYS A 62 -5.55 14.62 0.52
N LEU A 63 -4.70 15.56 0.12
CA LEU A 63 -3.69 15.36 -0.92
C LEU A 63 -2.82 14.09 -0.75
N PRO A 64 -2.41 13.68 0.47
CA PRO A 64 -1.64 12.44 0.63
C PRO A 64 -2.40 11.20 0.18
N GLU A 65 -3.74 11.18 0.23
CA GLU A 65 -4.53 10.05 -0.27
C GLU A 65 -4.44 9.99 -1.79
N ARG A 66 -4.69 11.13 -2.44
CA ARG A 66 -4.59 11.26 -3.90
C ARG A 66 -3.22 10.84 -4.42
N VAL A 67 -2.17 11.27 -3.75
CA VAL A 67 -0.79 10.92 -4.13
C VAL A 67 -0.50 9.44 -3.88
N THR A 68 -0.94 8.89 -2.74
CA THR A 68 -0.71 7.47 -2.39
C THR A 68 -1.43 6.55 -3.35
N LEU A 69 -2.73 6.77 -3.56
CA LEU A 69 -3.55 6.02 -4.50
C LEU A 69 -2.98 6.11 -5.92
N GLY A 70 -2.66 7.32 -6.39
CA GLY A 70 -2.08 7.52 -7.71
C GLY A 70 -0.77 6.77 -7.92
N ASN A 71 0.14 6.78 -6.94
CA ASN A 71 1.41 6.06 -7.03
C ASN A 71 1.22 4.54 -7.05
N PHE A 72 0.23 4.01 -6.34
CA PHE A 72 -0.11 2.58 -6.40
C PHE A 72 -0.79 2.22 -7.71
N LEU A 73 -1.64 3.09 -8.25
CA LEU A 73 -2.23 2.90 -9.58
C LEU A 73 -1.16 2.88 -10.68
N LYS A 74 -0.09 3.68 -10.58
CA LYS A 74 1.07 3.57 -11.48
C LYS A 74 1.73 2.20 -11.45
N VAL A 75 1.79 1.57 -10.28
CA VAL A 75 2.29 0.19 -10.16
C VAL A 75 1.34 -0.79 -10.84
N ILE A 76 0.04 -0.64 -10.61
CA ILE A 76 -0.99 -1.53 -11.18
C ILE A 76 -1.09 -1.41 -12.71
N GLU A 77 -0.83 -0.22 -13.26
CA GLU A 77 -0.87 0.05 -14.71
C GLU A 77 0.44 -0.29 -15.42
N ASP A 78 1.50 -0.66 -14.70
CA ASP A 78 2.75 -1.10 -15.29
C ASP A 78 2.60 -2.46 -15.97
N THR A 79 3.14 -2.62 -17.16
CA THR A 79 3.10 -3.88 -17.92
C THR A 79 3.79 -5.06 -17.21
N ALA A 80 4.70 -4.78 -16.27
CA ALA A 80 5.38 -5.79 -15.45
C ALA A 80 4.61 -6.12 -14.17
N PHE A 81 3.44 -5.52 -13.94
CA PHE A 81 2.61 -5.79 -12.77
C PHE A 81 2.08 -7.23 -12.79
N ASP A 82 2.38 -7.95 -11.71
CA ASP A 82 1.87 -9.29 -11.45
C ASP A 82 1.08 -9.23 -10.14
N PRO A 83 -0.27 -9.32 -10.16
CA PRO A 83 -1.11 -9.22 -8.98
C PRO A 83 -0.72 -10.23 -7.89
N ALA A 84 -0.47 -11.49 -8.29
CA ALA A 84 -0.12 -12.57 -7.38
C ALA A 84 1.25 -12.37 -6.72
N LYS A 85 2.15 -11.59 -7.34
CA LYS A 85 3.47 -11.22 -6.80
C LYS A 85 3.52 -9.82 -6.20
N SER A 86 2.38 -9.16 -6.01
CA SER A 86 2.33 -7.78 -5.52
C SER A 86 1.67 -7.69 -4.16
N ALA A 87 2.24 -6.86 -3.30
CA ALA A 87 1.64 -6.47 -2.04
C ALA A 87 1.71 -4.94 -1.86
N PHE A 88 0.74 -4.35 -1.17
CA PHE A 88 0.71 -2.91 -0.88
C PHE A 88 0.59 -2.68 0.62
N LEU A 89 1.45 -1.81 1.16
CA LEU A 89 1.43 -1.43 2.57
C LEU A 89 0.54 -0.18 2.75
N LEU A 90 -0.56 -0.33 3.48
CA LEU A 90 -1.45 0.77 3.87
C LEU A 90 -1.81 0.63 5.34
N PRO A 91 -0.97 1.11 6.26
CA PRO A 91 -1.33 1.14 7.67
C PRO A 91 -2.62 1.92 7.87
N THR A 92 -3.39 1.55 8.88
CA THR A 92 -4.61 2.23 9.26
C THR A 92 -4.50 2.70 10.71
N ALA A 93 -5.14 3.80 11.03
CA ALA A 93 -5.19 4.33 12.38
C ALA A 93 -6.61 4.82 12.67
N GLY A 94 -7.03 4.71 13.93
CA GLY A 94 -8.24 5.38 14.41
C GLY A 94 -7.98 6.88 14.64
N GLY A 95 -9.04 7.67 14.66
CA GLY A 95 -8.98 9.11 14.95
C GLY A 95 -9.68 9.97 13.89
N PRO A 96 -9.56 11.30 14.00
CA PRO A 96 -10.23 12.24 13.09
C PRO A 96 -9.58 12.31 11.70
N CYS A 97 -8.40 11.70 11.52
CA CYS A 97 -7.68 11.73 10.25
C CYS A 97 -8.28 10.74 9.24
N LEU A 98 -8.43 11.17 7.98
CA LEU A 98 -8.89 10.31 6.87
C LEU A 98 -7.91 9.18 6.52
N PHE A 99 -6.68 9.19 7.06
CA PHE A 99 -5.69 8.13 6.85
C PHE A 99 -6.23 6.73 7.16
N GLY A 100 -7.13 6.60 8.15
CA GLY A 100 -7.79 5.33 8.47
C GLY A 100 -8.58 4.73 7.30
N GLN A 101 -9.06 5.58 6.37
CA GLN A 101 -9.88 5.18 5.22
C GLN A 101 -9.08 4.74 4.00
N TYR A 102 -7.77 5.02 3.96
CA TYR A 102 -6.95 4.81 2.75
C TYR A 102 -7.01 3.36 2.29
N GLN A 103 -6.90 2.41 3.23
CA GLN A 103 -6.98 0.98 2.91
C GLN A 103 -8.36 0.54 2.38
N ALA A 104 -9.45 1.16 2.86
CA ALA A 104 -10.80 0.80 2.47
C ALA A 104 -11.08 1.29 1.05
N LEU A 105 -10.66 2.53 0.75
CA LEU A 105 -10.74 3.10 -0.57
C LEU A 105 -9.87 2.33 -1.57
N PHE A 106 -8.62 2.02 -1.23
CA PHE A 106 -7.75 1.24 -2.11
C PHE A 106 -8.31 -0.15 -2.40
N LYS A 107 -8.85 -0.85 -1.39
CA LYS A 107 -9.52 -2.16 -1.59
C LYS A 107 -10.76 -2.04 -2.48
N LYS A 108 -11.53 -0.96 -2.37
CA LYS A 108 -12.65 -0.68 -3.28
C LYS A 108 -12.15 -0.54 -4.72
N VAL A 109 -11.08 0.22 -4.94
CA VAL A 109 -10.47 0.38 -6.27
C VAL A 109 -9.94 -0.94 -6.83
N LEU A 110 -9.29 -1.76 -6.00
CA LEU A 110 -8.86 -3.11 -6.40
C LEU A 110 -10.05 -4.00 -6.78
N LYS A 111 -11.16 -3.90 -6.05
CA LYS A 111 -12.40 -4.65 -6.35
C LYS A 111 -13.00 -4.22 -7.69
N GLU A 112 -13.06 -2.92 -7.97
CA GLU A 112 -13.55 -2.38 -9.24
C GLU A 112 -12.68 -2.78 -10.45
N ARG A 113 -11.44 -3.22 -10.20
CA ARG A 113 -10.50 -3.73 -11.22
C ARG A 113 -10.36 -5.25 -11.23
N ASP A 114 -11.19 -5.98 -10.48
CA ASP A 114 -11.12 -7.44 -10.33
C ASP A 114 -9.77 -7.97 -9.79
N LEU A 115 -9.05 -7.13 -9.01
CA LEU A 115 -7.71 -7.44 -8.47
C LEU A 115 -7.71 -7.78 -6.97
N LEU A 116 -8.84 -7.61 -6.27
CA LEU A 116 -8.90 -7.69 -4.81
C LEU A 116 -8.49 -9.06 -4.26
N ASP A 117 -8.76 -10.13 -5.00
CA ASP A 117 -8.48 -11.51 -4.55
C ASP A 117 -7.02 -11.94 -4.76
N GLU A 118 -6.30 -11.31 -5.68
CA GLU A 118 -4.90 -11.64 -6.00
C GLU A 118 -3.89 -10.73 -5.29
N VAL A 119 -4.22 -9.43 -5.18
CA VAL A 119 -3.34 -8.42 -4.62
C VAL A 119 -3.40 -8.43 -3.09
N LEU A 120 -2.24 -8.57 -2.44
CA LEU A 120 -2.17 -8.55 -0.98
C LEU A 120 -2.11 -7.12 -0.43
N VAL A 121 -3.11 -6.72 0.37
CA VAL A 121 -3.08 -5.42 1.08
C VAL A 121 -2.72 -5.63 2.56
N ILE A 122 -1.54 -5.16 2.95
CA ILE A 122 -1.04 -5.21 4.32
C ILE A 122 -1.44 -3.93 5.06
N SER A 123 -2.31 -4.06 6.07
CA SER A 123 -2.86 -2.92 6.80
C SER A 123 -2.77 -3.11 8.32
N PRO A 124 -1.59 -2.97 8.93
CA PRO A 124 -1.46 -2.96 10.38
C PRO A 124 -2.25 -1.79 10.98
N THR A 125 -2.74 -1.95 12.22
CA THR A 125 -3.51 -0.94 12.95
C THR A 125 -2.80 -0.51 14.23
N SER A 126 -3.08 0.71 14.70
CA SER A 126 -2.62 1.23 15.99
C SER A 126 -3.48 0.82 17.19
N LYS A 127 -4.52 -0.02 17.00
CA LYS A 127 -5.53 -0.34 18.03
C LYS A 127 -4.93 -0.83 19.35
N ASN A 128 -3.82 -1.58 19.31
CA ASN A 128 -3.12 -2.13 20.46
C ASN A 128 -1.67 -1.61 20.56
N GLY A 129 -1.38 -0.40 20.06
CA GLY A 129 -0.01 0.12 20.02
C GLY A 129 0.62 0.44 21.38
N TYR A 130 -0.14 0.34 22.47
CA TYR A 130 0.29 0.64 23.84
C TYR A 130 0.12 -0.55 24.81
N GLU A 131 -0.30 -1.71 24.30
CA GLU A 131 -0.25 -2.97 25.04
C GLU A 131 1.16 -3.56 24.97
#